data_AF-A0A7C4W074-F1
#
_entry.id   AF-A0A7C4W074-F1
#
_cell.length_a   1.000
_cell.length_b   1.000
_cell.length_c   1.000
_cell.angle_alpha   90.00
_cell.angle_beta   90.00
_cell.angle_gamma   90.00
#
_symmetry.space_group_name_H-M   'P 1'
#
loop_
_entity.id
_entity.type
_entity.pdbx_description
1 polymer ?
#
loop_
_entity_poly.entity_id
_entity_poly.type
_entity_poly.pdbx_seq_one_letter_code
_entity_poly.pdbx_strand_id
1 'polypeptide(L)'
;MTRSLIATGALVLGALALLSQRPPAREQPGPLPGGGHLLVSGWKVKAAGRQVPVDTFPMAAAVAEGGKLLFVLNGGYLPPSVSAIDTVAGKELSRTPVVDGWLGLALSPA
;
A
#
# COMPACT_ATOMS: atom_id res chain seq x y z
N MET A 1 -8.26 18.87 -58.40
CA MET A 1 -8.69 19.27 -57.04
C MET A 1 -9.40 18.13 -56.29
N THR A 2 -10.37 17.44 -56.89
CA THR A 2 -11.18 16.37 -56.24
C THR A 2 -10.37 15.18 -55.73
N ARG A 3 -9.33 14.74 -56.45
CA ARG A 3 -8.45 13.63 -56.03
C ARG A 3 -7.62 13.95 -54.77
N SER A 4 -7.14 15.19 -54.63
CA SER A 4 -6.43 15.63 -53.42
C SER A 4 -7.36 15.69 -52.21
N LEU A 5 -8.60 16.16 -52.38
CA LEU A 5 -9.59 16.21 -51.30
C LEU A 5 -9.94 14.81 -50.76
N ILE A 6 -10.10 13.83 -51.65
CA ILE A 6 -10.37 12.43 -51.27
C ILE A 6 -9.16 11.83 -50.54
N ALA A 7 -7.94 12.04 -51.05
CA ALA A 7 -6.72 11.54 -50.42
C ALA A 7 -6.51 12.13 -49.01
N THR A 8 -6.73 13.45 -48.86
CA THR A 8 -6.65 14.11 -47.55
C THR A 8 -7.74 13.60 -46.60
N GLY A 9 -8.98 13.42 -47.09
CA GLY A 9 -10.07 12.86 -46.28
C GLY A 9 -9.76 11.44 -45.78
N ALA A 10 -9.22 10.57 -46.64
CA ALA A 10 -8.82 9.22 -46.27
C ALA A 10 -7.67 9.20 -45.24
N LEU A 11 -6.69 10.10 -45.39
CA LEU A 11 -5.59 10.26 -44.42
C LEU A 11 -6.09 10.72 -43.05
N VAL A 12 -7.01 11.68 -43.01
CA VAL A 12 -7.59 12.17 -41.76
C VAL A 12 -8.41 11.08 -41.07
N LEU A 13 -9.25 10.36 -41.82
CA LEU A 13 -10.02 9.23 -41.29
C LEU A 13 -9.13 8.10 -40.77
N GLY A 14 -8.04 7.78 -41.50
CA GLY A 14 -7.04 6.81 -41.05
C GLY A 14 -6.36 7.24 -39.76
N ALA A 15 -5.97 8.51 -39.63
CA ALA A 15 -5.36 9.04 -38.41
C ALA A 15 -6.33 9.00 -37.20
N LEU A 16 -7.61 9.34 -37.41
CA LEU A 16 -8.63 9.27 -36.37
C LEU A 16 -8.91 7.83 -35.91
N ALA A 17 -8.91 6.87 -36.84
CA ALA A 17 -9.06 5.45 -36.52
C ALA A 17 -7.90 4.95 -35.64
N LEU A 18 -6.65 5.32 -35.96
CA LEU A 18 -5.47 4.96 -35.16
C LEU A 18 -5.49 5.61 -33.77
N LEU A 19 -5.93 6.87 -33.66
CA LEU A 19 -6.06 7.55 -32.37
C LEU A 19 -7.15 6.93 -31.48
N SER A 20 -8.19 6.36 -32.09
CA SER A 20 -9.29 5.69 -31.40
C SER A 20 -8.91 4.29 -30.88
N GLN A 21 -7.81 3.71 -31.39
CA GLN A 21 -7.31 2.40 -30.97
C GLN A 21 -6.32 2.47 -29.80
N ARG A 22 -6.18 3.61 -29.13
CA ARG A 22 -5.33 3.70 -27.95
C ARG A 22 -5.88 2.79 -26.85
N PRO A 23 -5.12 1.79 -26.38
CA PRO A 23 -5.56 0.98 -25.26
C PRO A 23 -5.77 1.88 -24.04
N PRO A 24 -6.73 1.56 -23.16
CA PRO A 24 -6.85 2.27 -21.89
C PRO A 24 -5.52 2.21 -21.14
N ALA A 25 -5.22 3.26 -20.38
CA ALA A 25 -4.02 3.28 -19.56
C ALA A 25 -3.99 2.03 -18.68
N ARG A 26 -2.88 1.29 -18.72
CA ARG A 26 -2.72 0.07 -17.92
C ARG A 26 -2.80 0.46 -16.44
N GLU A 27 -3.74 -0.12 -15.72
CA GLU A 27 -3.75 -0.04 -14.27
C GLU A 27 -2.55 -0.78 -13.71
N GLN A 28 -1.79 -0.12 -12.84
CA GLN A 28 -0.62 -0.70 -12.16
C GLN A 28 -0.92 -0.77 -10.66
N PRO A 29 -0.82 -1.95 -10.04
CA PRO A 29 -0.87 -2.07 -8.59
C PRO A 29 0.12 -1.11 -7.94
N GLY A 30 -0.33 -0.35 -6.96
CA GLY A 30 0.48 0.74 -6.44
C GLY A 30 -0.33 1.84 -5.76
N PRO A 31 0.36 2.87 -5.26
CA PRO A 31 -0.27 4.06 -4.70
C PRO A 31 -1.17 4.75 -5.74
N LEU A 32 -2.33 5.21 -5.29
CA LEU A 32 -3.28 5.95 -6.13
C LEU A 32 -3.16 7.46 -5.93
N PRO A 33 -3.40 8.27 -6.99
CA PRO A 33 -3.62 9.70 -6.85
C PRO A 33 -4.75 9.98 -5.85
N GLY A 34 -4.53 10.86 -4.87
CA GLY A 34 -5.50 11.13 -3.79
C GLY A 34 -5.42 10.16 -2.60
N GLY A 35 -4.46 9.24 -2.62
CA GLY A 35 -4.17 8.28 -1.55
C GLY A 35 -4.84 6.93 -1.73
N GLY A 36 -4.47 5.98 -0.87
CA GLY A 36 -4.86 4.58 -1.01
C GLY A 36 -3.94 3.82 -1.97
N HIS A 37 -4.33 2.58 -2.27
CA HIS A 37 -3.52 1.63 -3.02
C HIS A 37 -4.42 0.75 -3.88
N LEU A 38 -4.03 0.54 -5.15
CA LEU A 38 -4.58 -0.50 -6.00
C LEU A 38 -3.87 -1.82 -5.70
N LEU A 39 -4.64 -2.85 -5.38
CA LEU A 39 -4.14 -4.21 -5.16
C LEU A 39 -4.02 -4.96 -6.47
N VAL A 40 -3.20 -6.02 -6.47
CA VAL A 40 -3.05 -6.94 -7.63
C VAL A 40 -4.36 -7.62 -8.04
N SER A 41 -5.35 -7.64 -7.13
CA SER A 41 -6.71 -8.15 -7.37
C SER A 41 -7.66 -7.14 -8.02
N GLY A 42 -7.23 -5.90 -8.27
CA GLY A 42 -8.08 -4.82 -8.78
C GLY A 42 -8.86 -4.04 -7.71
N TRP A 43 -8.81 -4.48 -6.45
CA TRP A 43 -9.45 -3.78 -5.34
C TRP A 43 -8.67 -2.52 -4.97
N LYS A 44 -9.40 -1.45 -4.63
CA LYS A 44 -8.83 -0.19 -4.13
C LYS A 44 -9.03 -0.14 -2.62
N VAL A 45 -7.94 0.04 -1.88
CA VAL A 45 -7.96 0.16 -0.42
C VAL A 45 -7.41 1.50 0.02
N LYS A 46 -7.93 2.03 1.13
CA LYS A 46 -7.39 3.20 1.81
C LYS A 46 -7.27 2.84 3.29
N ALA A 47 -6.21 3.30 3.93
CA ALA A 47 -6.05 3.09 5.37
C ALA A 47 -7.26 3.69 6.10
N ALA A 48 -7.86 2.93 7.02
CA ALA A 48 -8.95 3.40 7.87
C ALA A 48 -8.49 4.50 8.85
N GLY A 49 -7.18 4.56 9.13
CA GLY A 49 -6.55 5.56 9.97
C GLY A 49 -5.13 5.86 9.51
N ARG A 50 -4.28 6.22 10.47
CA ARG A 50 -2.88 6.54 10.20
C ARG A 50 -2.02 5.28 10.22
N GLN A 51 -1.22 5.10 9.17
CA GLN A 51 -0.19 4.06 9.12
C GLN A 51 0.99 4.50 10.00
N VAL A 52 1.42 3.63 10.90
CA VAL A 52 2.61 3.84 11.74
C VAL A 52 3.69 2.90 11.22
N PRO A 53 4.85 3.41 10.75
CA PRO A 53 5.93 2.54 10.31
C PRO A 53 6.47 1.73 11.49
N VAL A 54 6.73 0.46 11.23
CA VAL A 54 7.38 -0.49 12.15
C VAL A 54 8.50 -1.21 11.39
N ASP A 55 9.11 -2.22 12.00
CA ASP A 55 10.14 -3.02 11.34
C ASP A 55 9.54 -3.99 10.30
N THR A 56 10.39 -4.83 9.74
CA THR A 56 10.06 -5.72 8.63
C THR A 56 9.13 -6.85 9.08
N PHE A 57 8.11 -7.12 8.27
CA PHE A 57 7.13 -8.20 8.46
C PHE A 57 6.47 -8.19 9.86
N PRO A 58 5.58 -7.21 10.14
CA PRO A 58 4.77 -7.23 11.36
C PRO A 58 3.84 -8.46 11.36
N MET A 59 4.03 -9.36 12.33
CA MET A 59 3.39 -10.68 12.36
C MET A 59 2.22 -10.74 13.34
N ALA A 60 2.38 -10.13 14.51
CA ALA A 60 1.40 -10.15 15.59
C ALA A 60 1.35 -8.81 16.32
N ALA A 61 0.20 -8.53 16.92
CA ALA A 61 -0.08 -7.30 17.64
C ALA A 61 -0.82 -7.60 18.94
N ALA A 62 -0.44 -6.92 20.03
CA ALA A 62 -1.11 -7.02 21.31
C ALA A 62 -1.31 -5.62 21.92
N VAL A 63 -2.56 -5.30 22.23
CA VAL A 63 -2.94 -4.00 22.81
C VAL A 63 -2.95 -4.12 24.33
N ALA A 64 -2.24 -3.21 25.00
CA ALA A 64 -2.23 -3.14 26.46
C ALA A 64 -3.56 -2.68 27.03
N GLU A 65 -3.80 -2.97 28.31
CA GLU A 65 -4.99 -2.48 29.02
C GLU A 65 -5.10 -0.94 28.91
N GLY A 66 -6.31 -0.45 28.65
CA GLY A 66 -6.57 0.97 28.40
C GLY A 66 -6.23 1.46 26.98
N GLY A 67 -5.67 0.62 26.11
CA GLY A 67 -5.60 0.86 24.67
C GLY A 67 -4.59 1.90 24.19
N LYS A 68 -3.83 2.53 25.10
CA LYS A 68 -2.85 3.59 24.77
C LYS A 68 -1.53 3.06 24.20
N LEU A 69 -1.23 1.79 24.47
CA LEU A 69 0.00 1.14 24.04
C LEU A 69 -0.34 -0.11 23.23
N LEU A 70 0.26 -0.21 22.06
CA LEU A 70 0.20 -1.37 21.17
C LEU A 70 1.61 -1.91 20.99
N PHE A 71 1.77 -3.22 21.13
CA PHE A 71 3.02 -3.90 20.82
C PHE A 71 2.88 -4.67 19.51
N VAL A 72 3.91 -4.64 18.68
CA VAL A 72 3.96 -5.35 17.40
C VAL A 72 5.22 -6.19 17.34
N LEU A 73 5.07 -7.50 17.10
CA LEU A 73 6.18 -8.40 16.82
C LEU A 73 6.53 -8.31 15.33
N ASN A 74 7.78 -7.99 15.04
CA ASN A 74 8.34 -7.93 13.69
C ASN A 74 9.30 -9.12 13.49
N GLY A 75 9.05 -9.93 12.47
CA GLY A 75 9.79 -11.18 12.21
C GLY A 75 10.23 -11.33 10.75
N GLY A 76 10.63 -10.22 10.13
CA GLY A 76 10.98 -10.18 8.71
C GLY A 76 12.41 -10.59 8.40
N TYR A 77 13.02 -9.92 7.43
CA TYR A 77 14.39 -10.22 7.01
C TYR A 77 15.46 -9.58 7.93
N LEU A 78 15.06 -8.66 8.80
CA LEU A 78 15.93 -8.09 9.84
C LEU A 78 15.83 -8.91 11.14
N PRO A 79 16.82 -8.82 12.04
CA PRO A 79 16.74 -9.47 13.35
C PRO A 79 15.41 -9.15 14.07
N PRO A 80 14.74 -10.13 14.68
CA PRO A 80 13.42 -9.94 15.24
C PRO A 80 13.38 -8.85 16.32
N SER A 81 12.25 -8.14 16.38
CA SER A 81 12.07 -7.07 17.35
C SER A 81 10.60 -6.88 17.75
N VAL A 82 10.39 -6.25 18.89
CA VAL A 82 9.08 -5.80 19.34
C VAL A 82 9.04 -4.27 19.32
N SER A 83 8.16 -3.70 18.51
CA SER A 83 7.86 -2.27 18.48
C SER A 83 6.80 -1.95 19.54
N ALA A 84 7.03 -0.91 20.35
CA ALA A 84 6.02 -0.33 21.24
C ALA A 84 5.46 0.94 20.60
N ILE A 85 4.14 1.04 20.48
CA ILE A 85 3.44 2.10 19.74
C ILE A 85 2.48 2.83 20.66
N ASP A 86 2.61 4.15 20.73
CA ASP A 86 1.59 5.03 21.30
C ASP A 86 0.45 5.17 20.29
N THR A 87 -0.74 4.69 20.66
CA THR A 87 -1.91 4.68 19.76
C THR A 87 -2.59 6.05 19.65
N VAL A 88 -2.38 6.93 20.64
CA VAL A 88 -2.95 8.29 20.66
C VAL A 88 -2.08 9.21 19.81
N ALA A 89 -0.77 9.21 20.07
CA ALA A 89 0.19 9.95 19.26
C ALA A 89 0.48 9.27 17.90
N GLY A 90 0.07 8.00 17.73
CA GLY A 90 0.30 7.14 16.55
C GLY A 90 1.76 7.13 16.12
N LYS A 91 2.66 6.86 17.05
CA LYS A 91 4.10 6.80 16.76
C LYS A 91 4.71 5.63 17.50
N GLU A 92 5.75 5.06 16.92
CA GLU A 92 6.62 4.12 17.64
C GLU A 92 7.35 4.89 18.75
N LEU A 93 7.26 4.37 19.97
CA LEU A 93 7.95 4.87 21.16
C LEU A 93 9.33 4.26 21.29
N SER A 94 9.44 2.97 21.05
CA SER A 94 10.69 2.22 21.16
C SER A 94 10.60 0.92 20.37
N ARG A 95 11.78 0.32 20.15
CA ARG A 95 11.92 -0.98 19.53
C ARG A 95 12.94 -1.78 20.33
N THR A 96 12.53 -2.97 20.76
CA THR A 96 13.37 -3.85 21.56
C THR A 96 13.74 -5.07 20.72
N PRO A 97 15.03 -5.36 20.48
CA PRO A 97 15.44 -6.57 19.81
C PRO A 97 15.10 -7.80 20.67
N VAL A 98 14.73 -8.90 20.01
CA VAL A 98 14.54 -10.20 20.67
C VAL A 98 15.41 -11.24 19.97
N VAL A 99 15.80 -12.28 20.71
CA VAL A 99 16.68 -13.33 20.17
C VAL A 99 16.00 -14.12 19.06
N ASP A 100 14.70 -14.39 19.23
CA ASP A 100 13.85 -15.08 18.26
C ASP A 100 12.39 -14.62 18.43
N GLY A 101 11.60 -14.73 17.37
CA GLY A 101 10.21 -14.31 17.34
C GLY A 101 9.53 -14.69 16.03
N TRP A 102 8.42 -15.45 16.13
CA TRP A 102 7.61 -15.86 14.99
C TRP A 102 6.18 -15.32 15.13
N LEU A 103 5.21 -16.14 15.54
CA LEU A 103 3.79 -15.84 15.29
C LEU A 103 3.04 -15.27 16.50
N GLY A 104 3.52 -15.55 17.71
CA GLY A 104 2.76 -15.29 18.94
C GLY A 104 3.27 -14.06 19.69
N LEU A 105 2.33 -13.21 20.13
CA LEU A 105 2.59 -12.13 21.09
C LEU A 105 1.42 -12.07 22.07
N ALA A 106 1.71 -12.13 23.36
CA ALA A 106 0.74 -11.98 24.43
C ALA A 106 1.31 -11.05 25.51
N LEU A 107 0.43 -10.35 26.22
CA LEU A 107 0.79 -9.54 27.37
C LEU A 107 0.53 -10.35 28.63
N SER A 108 1.47 -10.32 29.57
CA SER A 108 1.19 -10.82 30.92
C SER A 108 0.11 -9.96 31.57
N PRO A 109 -0.72 -10.54 32.45
CA PRO A 109 -1.54 -9.75 33.35
C PRO A 109 -0.67 -8.77 34.16
N ALA A 110 -1.30 -7.71 34.66
CA ALA A 110 -0.71 -6.82 35.65
C ALA A 110 -0.52 -7.53 37.00
#